data_AF-A0A0K1E6N1-F1
#
_entry.id   AF-A0A0K1E6N1-F1
#
_cell.length_a   1.000
_cell.length_b   1.000
_cell.length_c   1.000
_cell.angle_alpha   90.00
_cell.angle_beta   90.00
_cell.angle_gamma   90.00
#
_symmetry.space_group_name_H-M   'P 1'
#
loop_
_entity.id
_entity.type
_entity.pdbx_description
1 polymer ?
#
loop_
_entity_poly.entity_id
_entity_poly.type
_entity_poly.pdbx_seq_one_letter_code
_entity_poly.pdbx_strand_id
1 'polypeptide(L)'
;MQTLRESELLGFVQLELGSLSVRVPVRSAKAETEQPLASFEAEGDACAIVVRGDTSSQAVNAAMKDAVEVAARHFSRKLLN
;
A
#
# COMPACT_ATOMS: atom_id res chain seq x y z
N MET A 1 8.17 -15.17 3.69
CA MET A 1 8.74 -13.82 3.46
C MET A 1 8.59 -13.51 1.97
N GLN A 2 7.42 -13.04 1.53
CA GLN A 2 7.23 -12.59 0.15
C GLN A 2 8.00 -11.28 0.00
N THR A 3 9.05 -11.28 -0.82
CA THR A 3 9.84 -10.10 -1.08
C THR A 3 8.98 -9.15 -1.91
N LEU A 4 8.73 -7.93 -1.42
CA LEU A 4 7.99 -6.85 -2.11
C LEU A 4 8.44 -6.58 -3.56
N ARG A 5 9.57 -7.15 -3.99
CA ARG A 5 10.16 -7.06 -5.33
C ARG A 5 9.56 -8.01 -6.37
N GLU A 6 8.98 -9.15 -5.99
CA GLU A 6 8.44 -10.12 -6.96
C GLU A 6 7.02 -9.76 -7.44
N SER A 7 6.37 -8.84 -6.75
CA SER A 7 5.01 -8.35 -7.04
C SER A 7 5.01 -7.31 -8.17
N GLU A 8 4.11 -7.49 -9.15
CA GLU A 8 3.97 -6.62 -10.32
C GLU A 8 3.57 -5.20 -9.90
N LEU A 9 4.24 -4.18 -10.45
CA LEU A 9 3.92 -2.79 -10.17
C LEU A 9 2.68 -2.37 -10.96
N LEU A 10 1.59 -2.08 -10.24
CA LEU A 10 0.33 -1.62 -10.83
C LEU A 10 0.30 -0.10 -10.99
N GLY A 11 1.02 0.63 -10.12
CA GLY A 11 1.04 2.08 -10.16
C GLY A 11 1.62 2.71 -8.91
N PHE A 12 1.26 3.97 -8.67
CA PHE A 12 1.68 4.72 -7.49
C PHE A 12 0.48 5.50 -6.92
N VAL A 13 0.37 5.51 -5.60
CA VAL A 13 -0.50 6.44 -4.89
C VAL A 13 0.36 7.61 -4.41
N GLN A 14 -0.07 8.81 -4.72
CA GLN A 14 0.49 10.03 -4.14
C GLN A 14 -0.27 10.37 -2.86
N LEU A 15 0.46 10.43 -1.75
CA LEU A 15 -0.03 10.88 -0.46
C LEU A 15 0.45 12.30 -0.22
N GLU A 16 -0.47 13.20 0.10
CA GLU A 16 -0.14 14.56 0.51
C GLU A 16 -0.21 14.65 2.03
N LEU A 17 0.94 14.90 2.64
CA LEU A 17 1.12 14.96 4.09
C LEU A 17 1.61 16.37 4.46
N GLY A 18 0.67 17.31 4.46
CA GLY A 18 0.98 18.74 4.64
C GLY A 18 1.78 19.27 3.45
N SER A 19 3.03 19.68 3.68
CA SER A 19 3.94 20.18 2.64
C SER A 19 4.71 19.08 1.90
N LEU A 20 4.60 17.83 2.33
CA LEU A 20 5.34 16.71 1.75
C LEU A 20 4.43 15.85 0.87
N SER A 21 4.89 15.55 -0.35
CA SER A 21 4.23 14.59 -1.23
C SER A 21 5.02 13.29 -1.25
N VAL A 22 4.43 12.20 -0.78
CA VAL A 22 5.03 10.85 -0.76
C VAL A 22 4.41 10.01 -1.86
N ARG A 23 5.24 9.34 -2.66
CA ARG A 23 4.77 8.37 -3.64
C ARG A 23 4.94 6.95 -3.11
N VAL A 24 3.83 6.26 -2.89
CA VAL A 24 3.81 4.88 -2.43
C VAL A 24 3.51 3.97 -3.63
N PRO A 25 4.40 3.02 -3.95
CA PRO A 25 4.15 2.08 -5.05
C PRO A 25 3.00 1.14 -4.69
N VAL A 26 2.13 0.88 -5.66
CA VAL A 26 1.06 -0.11 -5.60
C VAL A 26 1.51 -1.34 -6.36
N ARG A 27 1.44 -2.50 -5.73
CA ARG A 27 1.86 -3.77 -6.32
C ARG A 27 0.75 -4.81 -6.24
N SER A 28 0.66 -5.68 -7.23
CA SER A 28 -0.21 -6.85 -7.18
C SER A 28 0.49 -8.01 -6.47
N ALA A 29 -0.24 -8.70 -5.60
CA ALA A 29 0.20 -9.98 -5.05
C ALA A 29 -0.87 -11.03 -5.29
N LYS A 30 -0.46 -12.30 -5.23
CA LYS A 30 -1.40 -13.41 -5.31
C LYS A 30 -2.40 -13.30 -4.16
N ALA A 31 -3.66 -13.52 -4.49
CA ALA A 31 -4.71 -13.62 -3.47
C ALA A 31 -4.42 -14.85 -2.59
N GLU A 32 -3.97 -14.60 -1.37
CA GLU A 32 -3.85 -15.61 -0.32
C GLU A 32 -5.06 -15.46 0.59
N THR A 33 -5.72 -16.59 0.91
CA THR A 33 -7.03 -16.65 1.55
C THR A 33 -7.11 -15.99 2.92
N GLU A 34 -5.96 -15.76 3.56
CA GLU A 34 -5.85 -15.21 4.92
C GLU A 34 -5.43 -13.73 4.95
N GLN A 35 -5.20 -13.10 3.80
CA GLN A 35 -4.71 -11.73 3.72
C GLN A 35 -5.78 -10.77 3.17
N PRO A 36 -5.80 -9.51 3.64
CA PRO A 36 -6.73 -8.51 3.14
C PRO A 36 -6.50 -8.23 1.65
N LEU A 37 -7.58 -7.86 0.97
CA LEU A 37 -7.61 -7.54 -0.46
C LEU A 37 -6.67 -6.38 -0.84
N ALA A 38 -6.35 -5.50 0.10
CA ALA A 38 -5.23 -4.59 0.00
C ALA A 38 -4.64 -4.32 1.39
N SER A 39 -3.33 -4.14 1.47
CA SER A 39 -2.62 -3.77 2.70
C SER A 39 -1.41 -2.90 2.41
N PHE A 40 -1.10 -2.01 3.35
CA PHE A 40 0.19 -1.32 3.35
C PHE A 40 1.24 -2.21 4.02
N GLU A 41 2.36 -2.40 3.36
CA GLU A 41 3.51 -3.14 3.85
C GLU A 41 4.74 -2.25 3.84
N ALA A 42 5.47 -2.26 4.95
CA ALA A 42 6.73 -1.55 5.11
C ALA A 42 7.79 -2.53 5.64
N GLU A 43 8.89 -2.64 4.91
CA GLU A 43 10.03 -3.48 5.24
C GLU A 43 11.29 -2.62 5.23
N GLY A 44 11.76 -2.23 6.42
CA GLY A 44 12.87 -1.29 6.59
C GLY A 44 12.55 0.08 5.99
N ASP A 45 13.30 0.44 4.94
CA ASP A 45 13.11 1.68 4.18
C ASP A 45 12.21 1.50 2.95
N ALA A 46 11.87 0.27 2.59
CA ALA A 46 10.96 -0.01 1.49
C ALA A 46 9.51 -0.03 2.00
N CYS A 47 8.59 0.48 1.19
CA CYS A 47 7.16 0.39 1.45
C CYS A 47 6.38 0.24 0.15
N ALA A 48 5.23 -0.41 0.23
CA ALA A 48 4.29 -0.55 -0.88
C ALA A 48 2.88 -0.80 -0.37
N ILE A 49 1.89 -0.47 -1.18
CA ILE A 49 0.52 -0.97 -1.02
C ILE A 49 0.39 -2.22 -1.88
N VAL A 50 0.07 -3.35 -1.25
CA VAL A 50 -0.09 -4.64 -1.91
C VAL A 50 -1.57 -4.90 -2.11
N VAL A 51 -1.97 -5.15 -3.35
CA VAL A 51 -3.35 -5.46 -3.75
C VAL A 51 -3.45 -6.92 -4.15
N ARG A 52 -4.39 -7.63 -3.53
CA ARG A 52 -4.63 -9.08 -3.64
C ARG A 52 -6.05 -9.32 -4.13
N GLY A 53 -6.31 -8.98 -5.39
CA GLY A 53 -7.64 -9.16 -5.97
C GLY A 53 -7.83 -8.36 -7.24
N ASP A 54 -9.03 -8.44 -7.79
CA ASP A 54 -9.41 -7.68 -8.96
C ASP A 54 -9.52 -6.19 -8.61
N THR A 55 -8.63 -5.38 -9.19
CA THR A 55 -8.56 -3.92 -9.01
C THR A 55 -9.84 -3.18 -9.39
N SER A 56 -10.73 -3.81 -10.17
CA SER A 56 -12.03 -3.25 -10.53
C SER A 56 -13.12 -3.48 -9.46
N SER A 57 -12.85 -4.35 -8.48
CA SER A 57 -13.81 -4.67 -7.42
C SER A 57 -13.96 -3.52 -6.42
N GLN A 58 -15.21 -3.24 -6.06
CA GLN A 58 -15.53 -2.27 -5.00
C GLN A 58 -14.90 -2.65 -3.65
N ALA A 59 -14.72 -3.95 -3.39
CA ALA A 59 -14.08 -4.45 -2.18
C ALA A 59 -12.58 -4.12 -2.14
N VAL A 60 -11.89 -4.19 -3.29
CA VAL A 60 -10.49 -3.78 -3.42
C VAL A 60 -10.37 -2.27 -3.25
N ASN A 61 -11.28 -1.48 -3.80
CA ASN A 61 -11.29 -0.03 -3.59
C ASN A 61 -11.46 0.36 -2.11
N ALA A 62 -12.31 -0.35 -1.36
CA ALA A 62 -12.45 -0.12 0.08
C ALA A 62 -11.16 -0.47 0.82
N ALA A 63 -10.62 -1.67 0.59
CA ALA A 63 -9.37 -2.10 1.21
C ALA A 63 -8.18 -1.19 0.84
N MET A 64 -8.17 -0.65 -0.37
CA MET A 64 -7.17 0.29 -0.85
C MET A 64 -7.20 1.60 -0.06
N LYS A 65 -8.40 2.13 0.21
CA LYS A 65 -8.55 3.33 1.05
C LYS A 65 -8.00 3.09 2.45
N ASP A 66 -8.32 1.95 3.04
CA ASP A 66 -7.81 1.59 4.36
C ASP A 66 -6.27 1.47 4.35
N ALA A 67 -5.70 0.82 3.33
CA ALA A 67 -4.24 0.72 3.15
C ALA A 67 -3.58 2.09 2.98
N VAL A 68 -4.21 3.00 2.24
CA VAL A 68 -3.76 4.39 2.06
C VAL A 68 -3.78 5.15 3.38
N GLU A 69 -4.82 5.02 4.20
CA GLU A 69 -4.87 5.64 5.52
C GLU A 69 -3.76 5.12 6.44
N VAL A 70 -3.51 3.81 6.43
CA VAL A 70 -2.42 3.21 7.20
C VAL A 70 -1.07 3.74 6.73
N ALA A 71 -0.84 3.84 5.42
CA ALA A 71 0.37 4.41 4.84
C ALA A 71 0.55 5.88 5.27
N ALA A 72 -0.50 6.70 5.15
CA ALA A 72 -0.47 8.10 5.57
C ALA A 72 -0.12 8.24 7.06
N ARG A 73 -0.73 7.43 7.93
CA ARG A 73 -0.38 7.41 9.37
C ARG A 73 1.06 6.98 9.61
N HIS A 74 1.58 6.01 8.87
CA HIS A 74 2.97 5.57 8.99
C HIS A 74 3.95 6.71 8.65
N PHE A 75 3.73 7.39 7.53
CA PHE A 75 4.57 8.53 7.14
C PHE A 75 4.40 9.73 8.06
N SER A 76 3.18 10.08 8.47
CA SER A 76 2.96 11.16 9.44
C SER A 76 3.72 10.92 10.74
N ARG A 77 3.79 9.67 11.23
CA ARG A 77 4.59 9.32 12.42
C ARG A 77 6.10 9.41 12.18
N LYS A 78 6.58 9.04 11.00
CA LYS A 78 8.00 9.19 10.61
C LYS A 78 8.40 10.66 10.44
N LEU A 79 7.47 11.55 10.10
CA LEU A 79 7.73 12.99 9.90
C LEU A 79 7.68 13.82 11.19
N LEU A 80 7.07 13.27 12.26
CA LEU A 80 6.95 13.93 13.56
C LEU A 80 8.05 13.52 14.56
N ASN A 81 8.96 12.63 14.19
CA ASN A 81 10.17 12.27 14.94
C ASN A 81 11.42 12.74 14.19
#